data_AF-A0A4R4KA27-F1
#
_entry.id   AF-A0A4R4KA27-F1
#
_cell.length_a   1.000
_cell.length_b   1.000
_cell.length_c   1.000
_cell.angle_alpha   90.00
_cell.angle_beta   90.00
_cell.angle_gamma   90.00
#
_symmetry.space_group_name_H-M   'P 1'
#
loop_
_entity.id
_entity.type
_entity.pdbx_description
1 polymer ?
#
loop_
_entity_poly.entity_id
_entity_poly.type
_entity_poly.pdbx_seq_one_letter_code
_entity_poly.pdbx_strand_id
1 'polypeptide(L)'
;MSQISSYIFSQLGFIQCPSSHDFVYKSNTRQIAVYRLEENAEEFKAKKGDILVGGGRGEAQILRIALPEMIHWMNDELGKVENPETIIYPIWTPTFSYLVGEGFSKIGWKPEEKELEVWLAEKVMQDIVLKSSPVEAFRQYLATFFSRAVITESFTLGGKYELRFELGGTVRNGSKKRIKQATDRACELFREHFSDTEASIWVLAYEDLNPYFNETLNQYFPSVLKSSKLECYEEIELSCHSGSFEYHENDNSVPRFYDAKLIVAKIKIENLPIEELMRGIASFEMGHEPCISQEIYFFEAESDKAFRMYDDRGCYLWSNTKSKLESIFHSYFDWIPEYHLEEIKNQF
;
A
#
# COMPACT_ATOMS: atom_id res chain seq x y z
N MET A 1 31.78 -7.03 -18.32
CA MET A 1 31.09 -6.53 -17.10
C MET A 1 29.66 -7.06 -17.15
N SER A 2 28.99 -7.29 -16.02
CA SER A 2 27.55 -7.65 -16.06
C SER A 2 26.75 -6.55 -16.71
N GLN A 3 25.67 -6.91 -17.41
CA GLN A 3 24.76 -5.92 -17.97
C GLN A 3 24.13 -5.06 -16.85
N ILE A 4 23.83 -5.62 -15.67
CA ILE A 4 23.22 -4.80 -14.59
C ILE A 4 24.22 -3.93 -13.82
N SER A 5 25.53 -4.20 -13.85
CA SER A 5 26.49 -3.51 -12.95
C SER A 5 26.72 -2.04 -13.30
N SER A 6 26.19 -1.57 -14.42
CA SER A 6 26.14 -0.15 -14.78
C SER A 6 24.99 0.61 -14.13
N TYR A 7 24.08 -0.08 -13.44
CA TYR A 7 22.87 0.50 -12.84
C TYR A 7 22.88 0.38 -11.31
N ILE A 8 22.12 1.24 -10.64
CA ILE A 8 21.86 1.23 -9.20
C ILE A 8 20.65 0.33 -8.94
N PHE A 9 20.83 -0.63 -8.05
CA PHE A 9 19.81 -1.58 -7.66
C PHE A 9 19.96 -2.02 -6.20
N SER A 10 18.86 -2.48 -5.61
CA SER A 10 18.83 -3.16 -4.33
C SER A 10 18.56 -4.65 -4.53
N GLN A 11 19.30 -5.53 -3.84
CA GLN A 11 19.07 -6.97 -3.92
C GLN A 11 17.99 -7.37 -2.91
N LEU A 12 16.87 -7.90 -3.41
CA LEU A 12 15.73 -8.32 -2.60
C LEU A 12 15.87 -9.74 -2.07
N GLY A 13 16.54 -10.62 -2.82
CA GLY A 13 16.70 -12.02 -2.42
C GLY A 13 17.16 -12.93 -3.55
N PHE A 14 16.84 -14.21 -3.41
CA PHE A 14 17.16 -15.25 -4.38
C PHE A 14 15.99 -16.21 -4.57
N ILE A 15 15.77 -16.64 -5.81
CA ILE A 15 14.88 -17.76 -6.12
C ILE A 15 15.70 -19.01 -6.43
N GLN A 16 15.26 -20.16 -5.89
CA GLN A 16 15.89 -21.45 -6.19
C GLN A 16 15.43 -21.99 -7.54
N CYS A 17 16.38 -22.39 -8.36
CA CYS A 17 16.19 -23.11 -9.62
C CYS A 17 17.03 -24.40 -9.57
N PRO A 18 16.46 -25.54 -9.13
CA PRO A 18 17.19 -26.80 -8.97
C PRO A 18 17.40 -27.52 -10.31
N SER A 19 17.85 -26.78 -11.33
CA SER A 19 18.18 -27.34 -12.64
C SER A 19 19.30 -28.35 -12.51
N SER A 20 19.24 -29.46 -13.26
CA SER A 20 20.40 -30.35 -13.40
C SER A 20 21.50 -29.74 -14.26
N HIS A 21 21.18 -28.68 -15.00
CA HIS A 21 22.12 -27.99 -15.87
C HIS A 21 22.72 -26.75 -15.19
N ASP A 22 23.95 -26.43 -15.56
CA ASP A 22 24.52 -25.14 -15.23
C ASP A 22 23.94 -24.10 -16.19
N PHE A 23 23.10 -23.21 -15.65
CA PHE A 23 22.52 -22.08 -16.37
C PHE A 23 23.33 -20.80 -16.16
N VAL A 24 24.38 -20.86 -15.34
CA VAL A 24 25.31 -19.77 -15.07
C VAL A 24 26.72 -20.21 -15.45
N TYR A 25 27.38 -19.46 -16.34
CA TYR A 25 28.68 -19.85 -16.85
C TYR A 25 29.72 -19.98 -15.73
N LYS A 26 30.33 -21.18 -15.61
CA LYS A 26 31.32 -21.53 -14.57
C LYS A 26 30.80 -21.43 -13.14
N SER A 27 29.49 -21.52 -12.94
CA SER A 27 28.90 -21.55 -11.61
C SER A 27 27.92 -22.72 -11.49
N ASN A 28 28.07 -23.49 -10.42
CA ASN A 28 27.13 -24.53 -10.03
C ASN A 28 25.98 -23.98 -9.16
N THR A 29 25.81 -22.66 -9.12
CA THR A 29 24.70 -22.05 -8.39
C THR A 29 23.37 -22.57 -8.91
N ARG A 30 22.43 -22.72 -7.98
CA ARG A 30 21.01 -23.01 -8.24
C ARG A 30 20.13 -21.87 -7.77
N GLN A 31 20.72 -20.68 -7.65
CA GLN A 31 20.09 -19.48 -7.16
C GLN A 31 20.14 -18.41 -8.23
N ILE A 32 19.00 -17.75 -8.46
CA ILE A 32 18.91 -16.57 -9.32
C ILE A 32 18.60 -15.38 -8.41
N ALA A 33 19.44 -14.37 -8.44
CA ALA A 33 19.24 -13.17 -7.64
C ALA A 33 18.05 -12.37 -8.16
N VAL A 34 17.37 -11.69 -7.24
CA VAL A 34 16.25 -10.79 -7.53
C VAL A 34 16.61 -9.40 -7.05
N TYR A 35 16.47 -8.42 -7.94
CA TYR A 35 16.85 -7.04 -7.72
C TYR A 35 15.66 -6.11 -7.94
N ARG A 36 15.62 -4.98 -7.23
CA ARG A 36 14.77 -3.83 -7.53
C ARG A 36 15.65 -2.73 -8.11
N LEU A 37 15.24 -2.15 -9.23
CA LEU A 37 15.95 -1.04 -9.85
C LEU A 37 15.71 0.27 -9.08
N GLU A 38 16.78 1.02 -8.82
CA GLU A 38 16.71 2.34 -8.18
C GLU A 38 16.79 3.49 -9.18
N GLU A 39 16.98 3.16 -10.46
CA GLU A 39 16.98 4.09 -11.59
C GLU A 39 16.37 3.44 -12.85
N ASN A 40 16.16 4.23 -13.90
CA ASN A 40 15.69 3.70 -15.19
C ASN A 40 16.83 2.95 -15.90
N ALA A 41 16.49 1.85 -16.57
CA ALA A 41 17.44 1.07 -17.35
C ALA A 41 16.91 0.81 -18.76
N GLU A 42 17.27 1.69 -19.70
CA GLU A 42 16.79 1.64 -21.10
C GLU A 42 17.16 0.34 -21.81
N GLU A 43 18.34 -0.24 -21.52
CA GLU A 43 18.79 -1.52 -22.07
C GLU A 43 17.80 -2.65 -21.81
N PHE A 44 17.11 -2.60 -20.67
CA PHE A 44 16.14 -3.61 -20.24
C PHE A 44 14.70 -3.16 -20.43
N LYS A 45 14.47 -1.99 -21.03
CA LYS A 45 13.16 -1.31 -21.09
C LYS A 45 12.51 -1.21 -19.70
N ALA A 46 13.32 -0.97 -18.68
CA ALA A 46 12.90 -1.01 -17.29
C ALA A 46 12.89 0.40 -16.68
N LYS A 47 11.93 0.64 -15.79
CA LYS A 47 11.81 1.88 -15.04
C LYS A 47 12.32 1.67 -13.60
N LYS A 48 12.64 2.76 -12.92
CA LYS A 48 12.87 2.75 -11.46
C LYS A 48 11.71 2.04 -10.76
N GLY A 49 12.02 1.10 -9.88
CA GLY A 49 11.07 0.27 -9.14
C GLY A 49 10.80 -1.10 -9.75
N ASP A 50 11.12 -1.31 -11.03
CA ASP A 50 10.95 -2.62 -11.68
C ASP A 50 11.85 -3.69 -11.04
N ILE A 51 11.41 -4.95 -11.16
CA ILE A 51 12.13 -6.09 -10.63
C ILE A 51 12.92 -6.78 -11.75
N LEU A 52 14.18 -7.10 -11.48
CA LEU A 52 15.03 -7.92 -12.35
C LEU A 52 15.32 -9.26 -11.68
N VAL A 53 15.09 -10.34 -12.41
CA VAL A 53 15.46 -11.71 -12.00
C VAL A 53 16.68 -12.11 -12.82
N GLY A 54 17.86 -12.17 -12.18
CA GLY A 54 19.16 -12.39 -12.82
C GLY A 54 19.90 -11.11 -13.24
N GLY A 55 20.93 -11.26 -14.08
CA GLY A 55 21.62 -10.14 -14.74
C GLY A 55 22.99 -9.71 -14.19
N GLY A 56 23.42 -10.20 -13.03
CA GLY A 56 24.72 -9.87 -12.45
C GLY A 56 25.91 -10.58 -13.10
N ARG A 57 27.10 -10.39 -12.53
CA ARG A 57 28.37 -10.66 -13.23
C ARG A 57 28.62 -12.16 -13.31
N GLY A 58 28.42 -12.71 -14.51
CA GLY A 58 28.48 -14.16 -14.68
C GLY A 58 27.28 -14.82 -14.02
N GLU A 59 26.08 -14.27 -14.20
CA GLU A 59 24.81 -14.77 -13.68
C GLU A 59 23.86 -15.27 -14.78
N ALA A 60 22.66 -15.65 -14.36
CA ALA A 60 21.48 -15.92 -15.18
C ALA A 60 21.13 -14.73 -16.09
N GLN A 61 20.50 -15.05 -17.23
CA GLN A 61 19.91 -14.05 -18.12
C GLN A 61 18.70 -13.39 -17.44
N ILE A 62 18.32 -12.20 -17.91
CA ILE A 62 17.41 -11.30 -17.18
C ILE A 62 15.96 -11.58 -17.53
N LEU A 63 15.09 -11.58 -16.52
CA LEU A 63 13.65 -11.36 -16.68
C LEU A 63 13.28 -10.06 -15.97
N ARG A 64 12.72 -9.08 -16.70
CA ARG A 64 12.21 -7.84 -16.12
C ARG A 64 10.71 -7.95 -15.85
N ILE A 65 10.29 -7.54 -14.66
CA ILE A 65 8.89 -7.46 -14.22
C ILE A 65 8.57 -5.99 -13.88
N ALA A 66 7.60 -5.39 -14.59
CA ALA A 66 7.10 -4.05 -14.29
C ALA A 66 6.21 -4.10 -13.05
N LEU A 67 6.68 -3.54 -11.94
CA LEU A 67 6.12 -3.84 -10.62
C LEU A 67 4.67 -3.33 -10.44
N PRO A 68 4.34 -2.05 -10.75
CA PRO A 68 2.96 -1.55 -10.61
C PRO A 68 1.97 -2.34 -11.48
N GLU A 69 2.33 -2.61 -12.73
CA GLU A 69 1.51 -3.32 -13.69
C GLU A 69 1.34 -4.80 -13.31
N MET A 70 2.38 -5.43 -12.77
CA MET A 70 2.34 -6.81 -12.29
C MET A 70 1.39 -6.96 -11.10
N ILE A 71 1.41 -6.04 -10.13
CA ILE A 71 0.48 -6.07 -8.99
C ILE A 71 -0.96 -5.97 -9.48
N HIS A 72 -1.24 -5.10 -10.44
CA HIS A 72 -2.57 -5.00 -11.03
C HIS A 72 -2.96 -6.30 -11.72
N TRP A 73 -2.08 -6.84 -12.57
CA TRP A 73 -2.32 -8.07 -13.32
C TRP A 73 -2.57 -9.29 -12.43
N MET A 74 -1.88 -9.42 -11.29
CA MET A 74 -2.09 -10.51 -10.34
C MET A 74 -3.45 -10.47 -9.64
N ASN A 75 -4.08 -9.30 -9.57
CA ASN A 75 -5.36 -9.10 -8.89
C ASN A 75 -6.56 -9.11 -9.83
N ASP A 76 -6.32 -9.09 -11.13
CA ASP A 76 -7.37 -8.94 -12.13
C ASP A 76 -7.77 -10.30 -12.72
N GLU A 77 -9.06 -10.62 -12.67
CA GLU A 77 -9.68 -11.60 -13.59
C GLU A 77 -9.79 -11.05 -15.03
N LEU A 78 -9.12 -9.94 -15.37
CA LEU A 78 -9.23 -9.29 -16.67
C LEU A 78 -8.22 -9.85 -17.69
N GLY A 79 -8.78 -10.54 -18.68
CA GLY A 79 -8.23 -10.63 -20.03
C GLY A 79 -8.16 -9.27 -20.76
N LYS A 80 -7.53 -8.24 -20.15
CA LYS A 80 -7.35 -6.88 -20.70
C LYS A 80 -5.92 -6.37 -20.72
N VAL A 81 -4.93 -7.13 -20.24
CA VAL A 81 -3.54 -6.81 -20.59
C VAL A 81 -3.37 -7.20 -22.05
N GLU A 82 -3.57 -6.24 -22.96
CA GLU A 82 -3.46 -6.47 -24.41
C GLU A 82 -2.05 -6.95 -24.81
N ASN A 83 -1.04 -6.68 -23.97
CA ASN A 83 0.33 -7.10 -24.24
C ASN A 83 1.12 -7.46 -22.95
N PRO A 84 1.18 -8.75 -22.56
CA PRO A 84 1.97 -9.24 -21.44
C PRO A 84 3.47 -8.87 -21.52
N GLU A 85 4.01 -8.63 -22.72
CA GLU A 85 5.42 -8.24 -22.90
C GLU A 85 5.73 -6.86 -22.27
N THR A 86 4.70 -6.03 -22.07
CA THR A 86 4.85 -4.74 -21.38
C THR A 86 5.01 -4.91 -19.87
N ILE A 87 4.53 -6.02 -19.30
CA ILE A 87 4.62 -6.34 -17.86
C ILE A 87 5.82 -7.24 -17.58
N ILE A 88 6.01 -8.27 -18.40
CA ILE A 88 7.09 -9.25 -18.27
C ILE A 88 7.93 -9.23 -19.54
N TYR A 89 9.21 -8.88 -19.42
CA TYR A 89 10.12 -8.77 -20.57
C TYR A 89 11.31 -9.70 -20.36
N PRO A 90 11.29 -10.91 -20.95
CA PRO A 90 12.43 -11.80 -20.91
C PRO A 90 13.54 -11.29 -21.84
N ILE A 91 14.73 -11.19 -21.28
CA ILE A 91 15.97 -10.93 -22.01
C ILE A 91 16.81 -12.21 -21.93
N TRP A 92 16.16 -13.33 -22.29
CA TRP A 92 16.79 -14.63 -22.27
C TRP A 92 16.67 -15.38 -23.60
N THR A 93 17.60 -16.29 -23.87
CA THR A 93 17.62 -17.16 -25.04
C THR A 93 16.74 -18.37 -24.80
N PRO A 94 16.17 -18.98 -25.86
CA PRO A 94 15.38 -20.21 -25.73
C PRO A 94 16.13 -21.34 -25.00
N THR A 95 17.45 -21.40 -25.19
CA THR A 95 18.32 -22.33 -24.45
C THR A 95 18.26 -22.05 -22.96
N PHE A 96 18.40 -20.80 -22.53
CA PHE A 96 18.33 -20.46 -21.11
C PHE A 96 16.96 -20.81 -20.52
N SER A 97 15.87 -20.47 -21.22
CA SER A 97 14.51 -20.81 -20.81
C SER A 97 14.35 -22.33 -20.61
N TYR A 98 14.89 -23.15 -21.50
CA TYR A 98 14.89 -24.61 -21.33
C TYR A 98 15.64 -25.06 -20.06
N LEU A 99 16.85 -24.52 -19.82
CA LEU A 99 17.68 -24.93 -18.68
C LEU A 99 17.03 -24.58 -17.34
N VAL A 100 16.49 -23.36 -17.22
CA VAL A 100 15.84 -22.94 -15.97
C VAL A 100 14.44 -23.55 -15.85
N GLY A 101 13.74 -23.75 -16.96
CA GLY A 101 12.45 -24.46 -16.98
C GLY A 101 12.54 -25.89 -16.44
N GLU A 102 13.60 -26.64 -16.79
CA GLU A 102 13.87 -27.96 -16.21
C GLU A 102 13.95 -27.89 -14.67
N GLY A 103 14.66 -26.89 -14.14
CA GLY A 103 14.76 -26.70 -12.70
C GLY A 103 13.44 -26.28 -12.05
N PHE A 104 12.75 -25.31 -12.64
CA PHE A 104 11.49 -24.81 -12.11
C PHE A 104 10.36 -25.84 -12.14
N SER A 105 10.41 -26.79 -13.09
CA SER A 105 9.45 -27.90 -13.14
C SER A 105 9.48 -28.76 -11.87
N LYS A 106 10.65 -28.90 -11.23
CA LYS A 106 10.84 -29.65 -9.99
C LYS A 106 10.25 -28.97 -8.76
N ILE A 107 9.91 -27.68 -8.86
CA ILE A 107 9.33 -26.89 -7.77
C ILE A 107 7.94 -26.37 -8.12
N GLY A 108 7.27 -27.00 -9.10
CA GLY A 108 5.85 -26.83 -9.36
C GLY A 108 5.48 -26.07 -10.63
N TRP A 109 6.45 -25.62 -11.44
CA TRP A 109 6.11 -25.10 -12.77
C TRP A 109 5.66 -26.23 -13.70
N LYS A 110 4.60 -25.98 -14.46
CA LYS A 110 4.08 -26.91 -15.46
C LYS A 110 3.91 -26.18 -16.79
N PRO A 111 4.70 -26.52 -17.82
CA PRO A 111 4.67 -25.84 -19.12
C PRO A 111 3.30 -25.80 -19.79
N GLU A 112 2.47 -26.82 -19.51
CA GLU A 112 1.11 -26.94 -20.06
C GLU A 112 0.07 -26.05 -19.38
N GLU A 113 0.35 -25.57 -18.17
CA GLU A 113 -0.58 -24.73 -17.41
C GLU A 113 -0.28 -23.23 -17.59
N LYS A 114 1.00 -22.87 -17.70
CA LYS A 114 1.44 -21.48 -17.65
C LYS A 114 2.81 -21.29 -18.30
N GLU A 115 2.96 -20.20 -19.04
CA GLU A 115 4.27 -19.79 -19.57
C GLU A 115 5.29 -19.60 -18.43
N LEU A 116 6.55 -19.92 -18.71
CA LEU A 116 7.58 -19.96 -17.68
C LEU A 116 7.81 -18.60 -17.03
N GLU A 117 7.89 -17.57 -17.87
CA GLU A 117 8.12 -16.18 -17.51
C GLU A 117 7.01 -15.66 -16.59
N VAL A 118 5.77 -16.01 -16.92
CA VAL A 118 4.56 -15.66 -16.15
C VAL A 118 4.59 -16.33 -14.78
N TRP A 119 4.81 -17.65 -14.75
CA TRP A 119 4.90 -18.40 -13.50
C TRP A 119 6.04 -17.90 -12.61
N LEU A 120 7.20 -17.62 -13.22
CA LEU A 120 8.36 -17.13 -12.49
C LEU A 120 8.12 -15.74 -11.91
N ALA A 121 7.49 -14.83 -12.67
CA ALA A 121 7.14 -13.50 -12.21
C ALA A 121 6.18 -13.56 -11.01
N GLU A 122 5.10 -14.34 -11.10
CA GLU A 122 4.17 -14.53 -9.98
C GLU A 122 4.86 -15.09 -8.74
N LYS A 123 5.73 -16.09 -8.93
CA LYS A 123 6.47 -16.71 -7.83
C LYS A 123 7.44 -15.72 -7.19
N VAL A 124 8.17 -14.93 -7.96
CA VAL A 124 9.06 -13.88 -7.44
C VAL A 124 8.28 -12.81 -6.68
N MET A 125 7.12 -12.40 -7.20
CA MET A 125 6.24 -11.48 -6.52
C MET A 125 5.82 -12.02 -5.15
N GLN A 126 5.27 -13.23 -5.10
CA GLN A 126 4.76 -13.85 -3.88
C GLN A 126 5.84 -14.21 -2.87
N ASP A 127 6.95 -14.80 -3.33
CA ASP A 127 7.97 -15.38 -2.45
C ASP A 127 9.04 -14.39 -2.02
N ILE A 128 9.20 -13.28 -2.74
CA ILE A 128 10.28 -12.31 -2.49
C ILE A 128 9.71 -10.92 -2.32
N VAL A 129 9.12 -10.33 -3.36
CA VAL A 129 8.79 -8.90 -3.38
C VAL A 129 7.80 -8.54 -2.27
N LEU A 130 6.65 -9.21 -2.24
CA LEU A 130 5.56 -8.92 -1.31
C LEU A 130 5.93 -9.27 0.15
N LYS A 131 6.85 -10.23 0.34
CA LYS A 131 7.37 -10.56 1.68
C LYS A 131 8.42 -9.55 2.16
N SER A 132 9.14 -8.92 1.23
CA SER A 132 10.23 -7.99 1.55
C SER A 132 9.80 -6.52 1.69
N SER A 133 8.63 -6.15 1.16
CA SER A 133 8.18 -4.75 1.11
C SER A 133 6.73 -4.62 1.55
N PRO A 134 6.47 -4.20 2.80
CA PRO A 134 5.14 -3.84 3.29
C PRO A 134 4.36 -2.90 2.37
N VAL A 135 5.03 -1.94 1.72
CA VAL A 135 4.38 -1.02 0.77
C VAL A 135 3.82 -1.78 -0.43
N GLU A 136 4.58 -2.71 -1.01
CA GLU A 136 4.11 -3.50 -2.16
C GLU A 136 3.02 -4.50 -1.76
N ALA A 137 3.14 -5.11 -0.58
CA ALA A 137 2.07 -5.95 -0.02
C ALA A 137 0.77 -5.16 0.18
N PHE A 138 0.87 -3.93 0.67
CA PHE A 138 -0.28 -3.05 0.85
C PHE A 138 -0.86 -2.55 -0.49
N ARG A 139 -0.02 -2.27 -1.50
CA ARG A 139 -0.49 -1.98 -2.87
C ARG A 139 -1.27 -3.15 -3.45
N GLN A 140 -0.82 -4.38 -3.22
CA GLN A 140 -1.57 -5.56 -3.63
C GLN A 140 -2.92 -5.65 -2.92
N TYR A 141 -2.94 -5.46 -1.60
CA TYR A 141 -4.17 -5.40 -0.82
C TYR A 141 -5.16 -4.36 -1.38
N LEU A 142 -4.70 -3.14 -1.68
CA LEU A 142 -5.55 -2.11 -2.29
C LEU A 142 -6.08 -2.57 -3.64
N ALA A 143 -5.25 -3.13 -4.51
CA ALA A 143 -5.72 -3.63 -5.80
C ALA A 143 -6.75 -4.77 -5.66
N THR A 144 -6.65 -5.63 -4.63
CA THR A 144 -7.63 -6.69 -4.35
C THR A 144 -8.95 -6.14 -3.79
N PHE A 145 -8.89 -5.32 -2.74
CA PHE A 145 -10.06 -4.96 -1.94
C PHE A 145 -10.60 -3.56 -2.22
N PHE A 146 -9.80 -2.67 -2.80
CA PHE A 146 -10.07 -1.26 -3.04
C PHE A 146 -9.52 -0.83 -4.40
N SER A 147 -9.91 -1.50 -5.49
CA SER A 147 -9.27 -1.36 -6.82
C SER A 147 -9.24 0.04 -7.45
N ARG A 148 -9.96 1.02 -6.89
CA ARG A 148 -9.92 2.44 -7.29
C ARG A 148 -8.92 3.26 -6.48
N ALA A 149 -8.43 2.74 -5.37
CA ALA A 149 -7.53 3.41 -4.45
C ALA A 149 -6.09 3.36 -4.99
N VAL A 150 -5.45 4.51 -5.04
CA VAL A 150 -4.06 4.66 -5.45
C VAL A 150 -3.28 5.24 -4.28
N ILE A 151 -2.22 4.53 -3.85
CA ILE A 151 -1.45 4.90 -2.65
C ILE A 151 -0.77 6.28 -2.77
N THR A 152 -0.53 6.79 -3.97
CA THR A 152 0.03 8.14 -4.19
C THR A 152 -1.04 9.23 -4.30
N GLU A 153 -2.31 8.89 -4.13
CA GLU A 153 -3.45 9.78 -4.30
C GLU A 153 -4.42 9.59 -3.12
N SER A 154 -4.11 10.19 -1.96
CA SER A 154 -4.83 9.92 -0.70
C SER A 154 -6.34 10.17 -0.79
N PHE A 155 -6.78 11.10 -1.64
CA PHE A 155 -8.19 11.40 -1.90
C PHE A 155 -8.95 10.30 -2.66
N THR A 156 -8.24 9.31 -3.23
CA THR A 156 -8.83 8.11 -3.85
C THR A 156 -9.03 6.98 -2.86
N LEU A 157 -8.46 7.09 -1.65
CA LEU A 157 -8.60 6.08 -0.61
C LEU A 157 -10.03 6.12 -0.05
N GLY A 158 -10.76 5.02 -0.24
CA GLY A 158 -12.13 4.88 0.21
C GLY A 158 -12.82 3.69 -0.44
N GLY A 159 -14.00 3.34 0.08
CA GLY A 159 -14.84 2.27 -0.44
C GLY A 159 -16.01 2.78 -1.27
N LYS A 160 -16.73 1.85 -1.89
CA LYS A 160 -17.95 2.10 -2.64
C LYS A 160 -19.07 2.68 -1.77
N TYR A 161 -19.15 2.22 -0.52
CA TYR A 161 -20.10 2.69 0.48
C TYR A 161 -19.34 3.41 1.59
N GLU A 162 -19.90 4.51 2.06
CA GLU A 162 -19.30 5.40 3.05
C GLU A 162 -20.31 5.80 4.12
N LEU A 163 -19.85 5.76 5.38
CA LEU A 163 -20.51 6.44 6.50
C LEU A 163 -19.61 7.55 7.02
N ARG A 164 -20.14 8.76 7.14
CA ARG A 164 -19.49 9.89 7.81
C ARG A 164 -20.17 10.17 9.14
N PHE A 165 -19.37 10.31 10.19
CA PHE A 165 -19.84 10.63 11.54
C PHE A 165 -19.24 11.94 12.07
N GLU A 166 -20.04 12.67 12.84
CA GLU A 166 -19.65 13.86 13.59
C GLU A 166 -19.16 13.46 14.99
N LEU A 167 -17.91 13.81 15.29
CA LEU A 167 -17.23 13.42 16.53
C LEU A 167 -17.31 14.51 17.60
N GLY A 168 -17.08 15.77 17.23
CA GLY A 168 -17.05 16.90 18.16
C GLY A 168 -18.43 17.42 18.59
N GLY A 169 -19.43 17.28 17.74
CA GLY A 169 -20.82 17.66 18.02
C GLY A 169 -20.94 19.11 18.54
N THR A 170 -21.76 19.31 19.56
CA THR A 170 -22.01 20.63 20.17
C THR A 170 -20.94 21.08 21.17
N VAL A 171 -19.88 20.29 21.39
CA VAL A 171 -18.82 20.65 22.34
C VAL A 171 -17.95 21.75 21.75
N ARG A 172 -17.67 22.77 22.57
CA ARG A 172 -16.87 23.92 22.19
C ARG A 172 -15.50 23.53 21.60
N ASN A 173 -15.19 24.10 20.43
CA ASN A 173 -13.90 24.00 19.75
C ASN A 173 -12.73 24.45 20.66
N GLY A 174 -11.59 23.77 20.58
CA GLY A 174 -10.36 24.01 21.35
C GLY A 174 -10.38 23.48 22.79
N SER A 175 -11.47 22.84 23.22
CA SER A 175 -11.60 22.36 24.61
C SER A 175 -11.13 20.91 24.77
N LYS A 176 -10.53 20.59 25.93
CA LYS A 176 -10.19 19.20 26.33
C LYS A 176 -11.39 18.26 26.32
N LYS A 177 -12.59 18.80 26.57
CA LYS A 177 -13.85 18.04 26.50
C LYS A 177 -14.15 17.58 25.07
N ARG A 178 -13.86 18.42 24.07
CA ARG A 178 -14.05 18.08 22.65
C ARG A 178 -13.08 17.00 22.20
N ILE A 179 -11.80 17.13 22.57
CA ILE A 179 -10.78 16.10 22.33
C ILE A 179 -11.24 14.76 22.91
N LYS A 180 -11.65 14.74 24.19
CA LYS A 180 -12.12 13.51 24.83
C LYS A 180 -13.32 12.91 24.10
N GLN A 181 -14.35 13.71 23.80
CA GLN A 181 -15.54 13.21 23.12
C GLN A 181 -15.22 12.65 21.74
N ALA A 182 -14.42 13.36 20.95
CA ALA A 182 -14.03 12.91 19.62
C ALA A 182 -13.21 11.62 19.68
N THR A 183 -12.28 11.53 20.64
CA THR A 183 -11.50 10.32 20.91
C THR A 183 -12.41 9.14 21.28
N ASP A 184 -13.31 9.34 22.25
CA ASP A 184 -14.21 8.29 22.75
C ASP A 184 -15.08 7.74 21.60
N ARG A 185 -15.72 8.64 20.84
CA ARG A 185 -16.60 8.27 19.71
C ARG A 185 -15.85 7.58 18.58
N ALA A 186 -14.68 8.09 18.20
CA ALA A 186 -13.85 7.47 17.16
C ALA A 186 -13.40 6.07 17.58
N CYS A 187 -13.01 5.88 18.84
CA CYS A 187 -12.64 4.56 19.36
C CYS A 187 -13.82 3.59 19.38
N GLU A 188 -15.02 4.06 19.71
CA GLU A 188 -16.24 3.25 19.72
C GLU A 188 -16.58 2.78 18.30
N LEU A 189 -16.63 3.71 17.34
CA LEU A 189 -16.86 3.39 15.92
C LEU A 189 -15.79 2.46 15.35
N PHE A 190 -14.51 2.68 15.68
CA PHE A 190 -13.41 1.83 15.23
C PHE A 190 -13.56 0.40 15.74
N ARG A 191 -13.85 0.21 17.03
CA ARG A 191 -13.98 -1.13 17.63
C ARG A 191 -15.21 -1.88 17.13
N GLU A 192 -16.30 -1.18 16.85
CA GLU A 192 -17.48 -1.80 16.24
C GLU A 192 -17.20 -2.22 14.79
N HIS A 193 -16.53 -1.36 14.01
CA HIS A 193 -16.19 -1.63 12.62
C HIS A 193 -15.19 -2.78 12.47
N PHE A 194 -14.18 -2.81 13.33
CA PHE A 194 -13.13 -3.82 13.40
C PHE A 194 -13.30 -4.70 14.65
N SER A 195 -14.39 -5.46 14.69
CA SER A 195 -14.78 -6.26 15.86
C SER A 195 -13.98 -7.55 16.06
N ASP A 196 -13.32 -8.06 15.02
CA ASP A 196 -12.38 -9.19 15.14
C ASP A 196 -11.01 -8.68 15.60
N THR A 197 -10.75 -8.73 16.91
CA THR A 197 -9.51 -8.21 17.48
C THR A 197 -8.26 -9.03 17.11
N GLU A 198 -8.43 -10.28 16.63
CA GLU A 198 -7.33 -11.13 16.18
C GLU A 198 -6.90 -10.82 14.75
N ALA A 199 -7.76 -10.16 13.97
CA ALA A 199 -7.44 -9.75 12.62
C ALA A 199 -6.35 -8.67 12.61
N SER A 200 -5.59 -8.66 11.51
CA SER A 200 -4.57 -7.65 11.26
C SER A 200 -5.18 -6.45 10.53
N ILE A 201 -4.63 -5.27 10.80
CA ILE A 201 -4.98 -4.01 10.14
C ILE A 201 -3.73 -3.40 9.53
N TRP A 202 -3.87 -2.89 8.31
CA TRP A 202 -2.89 -2.00 7.70
C TRP A 202 -3.11 -0.58 8.23
N VAL A 203 -2.01 0.05 8.62
CA VAL A 203 -1.94 1.47 8.97
C VAL A 203 -1.14 2.16 7.87
N LEU A 204 -1.78 3.10 7.19
CA LEU A 204 -1.14 3.97 6.20
C LEU A 204 -1.16 5.40 6.75
N ALA A 205 0.00 6.04 6.82
CA ALA A 205 0.10 7.44 7.18
C ALA A 205 0.86 8.25 6.12
N TYR A 206 0.38 9.46 5.84
CA TYR A 206 1.07 10.45 5.02
C TYR A 206 1.65 11.54 5.92
N GLU A 207 2.96 11.73 5.86
CA GLU A 207 3.67 12.85 6.49
C GLU A 207 4.21 13.77 5.40
N ASP A 208 3.68 15.00 5.31
CA ASP A 208 4.18 16.04 4.40
C ASP A 208 5.62 16.43 4.78
N LEU A 209 6.55 16.33 3.83
CA LEU A 209 7.95 16.67 4.05
C LEU A 209 8.21 18.18 4.00
N ASN A 210 7.27 18.96 3.47
CA ASN A 210 7.35 20.42 3.37
C ASN A 210 6.08 21.08 3.93
N PRO A 211 5.76 20.87 5.23
CA PRO A 211 4.54 21.42 5.80
C PRO A 211 4.57 22.95 5.74
N TYR A 212 3.47 23.56 5.29
CA TYR A 212 3.32 25.03 5.24
C TYR A 212 3.38 25.68 6.61
N PHE A 213 3.00 24.93 7.65
CA PHE A 213 3.14 25.33 9.03
C PHE A 213 4.43 24.73 9.57
N ASN A 214 5.21 25.57 10.25
CA ASN A 214 6.57 25.34 10.73
C ASN A 214 6.59 24.31 11.88
N GLU A 215 6.01 23.15 11.65
CA GLU A 215 5.82 22.07 12.58
C GLU A 215 6.97 21.11 12.42
N THR A 216 7.64 20.85 13.53
CA THR A 216 8.66 19.81 13.59
C THR A 216 8.00 18.50 13.17
N LEU A 217 8.64 17.70 12.29
CA LEU A 217 8.19 16.35 11.92
C LEU A 217 7.69 15.64 13.19
N ASN A 218 6.40 15.34 13.22
CA ASN A 218 5.75 14.91 14.44
C ASN A 218 6.12 13.45 14.71
N GLN A 219 7.19 13.25 15.49
CA GLN A 219 7.69 11.94 15.86
C GLN A 219 6.75 11.16 16.79
N TYR A 220 5.66 11.77 17.29
CA TYR A 220 4.73 11.11 18.18
C TYR A 220 4.08 9.90 17.51
N PHE A 221 3.51 10.04 16.31
CA PHE A 221 2.87 8.92 15.61
C PHE A 221 3.83 7.75 15.36
N PRO A 222 5.02 7.95 14.73
CA PRO A 222 5.98 6.86 14.57
C PRO A 222 6.41 6.25 15.90
N SER A 223 6.55 7.04 16.98
CA SER A 223 6.95 6.52 18.29
C SER A 223 5.89 5.61 18.91
N VAL A 224 4.61 6.00 18.83
CA VAL A 224 3.47 5.21 19.32
C VAL A 224 3.39 3.91 18.53
N LEU A 225 3.48 3.97 17.21
CA LEU A 225 3.38 2.79 16.35
C LEU A 225 4.55 1.82 16.54
N LYS A 226 5.80 2.33 16.57
CA LYS A 226 7.01 1.50 16.78
C LYS A 226 7.12 0.90 18.18
N SER A 227 6.44 1.48 19.17
CA SER A 227 6.35 0.90 20.52
C SER A 227 5.40 -0.30 20.60
N SER A 228 4.61 -0.54 19.54
CA SER A 228 3.63 -1.61 19.47
C SER A 228 4.21 -2.88 18.82
N LYS A 229 3.50 -4.00 18.93
CA LYS A 229 3.91 -5.28 18.32
C LYS A 229 3.51 -5.35 16.84
N LEU A 230 4.34 -4.75 15.99
CA LEU A 230 4.13 -4.72 14.54
C LEU A 230 4.44 -6.07 13.89
N GLU A 231 3.63 -6.46 12.90
CA GLU A 231 3.91 -7.59 12.00
C GLU A 231 4.92 -7.15 10.93
N CYS A 232 4.75 -5.95 10.39
CA CYS A 232 5.68 -5.34 9.46
C CYS A 232 5.61 -3.81 9.48
N TYR A 233 6.65 -3.16 8.96
CA TYR A 233 6.81 -1.70 8.96
C TYR A 233 7.76 -1.26 7.84
N GLU A 234 7.38 -0.25 7.07
CA GLU A 234 8.20 0.39 6.05
C GLU A 234 7.92 1.90 6.00
N GLU A 235 8.98 2.69 5.79
CA GLU A 235 8.89 4.13 5.49
C GLU A 235 9.45 4.35 4.09
N ILE A 236 8.74 5.12 3.25
CA ILE A 236 9.19 5.46 1.89
C ILE A 236 8.80 6.89 1.55
N GLU A 237 9.68 7.62 0.85
CA GLU A 237 9.37 8.94 0.32
C GLU A 237 8.82 8.83 -1.09
N LEU A 238 7.66 9.44 -1.35
CA LEU A 238 7.00 9.48 -2.65
C LEU A 238 6.44 10.87 -2.94
N SER A 239 6.37 11.22 -4.23
CA SER A 239 5.58 12.35 -4.68
C SER A 239 4.11 11.94 -4.78
N CYS A 240 3.24 12.65 -4.08
CA CYS A 240 1.82 12.35 -3.96
C CYS A 240 0.97 13.45 -4.59
N HIS A 241 -0.12 13.08 -5.25
CA HIS A 241 -1.10 14.02 -5.78
C HIS A 241 -2.02 14.49 -4.64
N SER A 242 -2.12 15.80 -4.46
CA SER A 242 -2.90 16.42 -3.38
C SER A 242 -4.41 16.42 -3.62
N GLY A 243 -4.88 16.04 -4.82
CA GLY A 243 -6.28 16.18 -5.24
C GLY A 243 -6.70 17.62 -5.55
N SER A 244 -5.75 18.57 -5.50
CA SER A 244 -5.96 19.96 -5.88
C SER A 244 -5.21 20.32 -7.16
N PHE A 245 -5.67 21.36 -7.84
CA PHE A 245 -5.06 21.87 -9.05
C PHE A 245 -4.56 23.30 -8.82
N GLU A 246 -3.39 23.61 -9.37
CA GLU A 246 -2.88 24.97 -9.46
C GLU A 246 -3.37 25.63 -10.75
N TYR A 247 -3.85 26.87 -10.63
CA TYR A 247 -4.28 27.67 -11.77
C TYR A 247 -3.15 28.59 -12.21
N HIS A 248 -2.69 28.45 -13.45
CA HIS A 248 -1.74 29.39 -14.05
C HIS A 248 -2.46 30.47 -14.86
N GLU A 249 -1.77 31.59 -15.12
CA GLU A 249 -2.27 32.76 -15.84
C GLU A 249 -2.87 32.46 -17.23
N ASN A 250 -2.57 31.29 -17.82
CA ASN A 250 -3.07 30.84 -19.12
C ASN A 250 -4.31 29.92 -19.03
N ASP A 251 -5.00 29.88 -17.89
CA ASP A 251 -6.22 29.08 -17.65
C ASP A 251 -6.02 27.55 -17.76
N ASN A 252 -4.75 27.11 -17.73
CA ASN A 252 -4.39 25.70 -17.63
C ASN A 252 -4.27 25.31 -16.16
N SER A 253 -5.05 24.32 -15.74
CA SER A 253 -4.97 23.69 -14.43
C SER A 253 -3.93 22.58 -14.43
N VAL A 254 -3.01 22.57 -13.48
CA VAL A 254 -1.99 21.52 -13.34
C VAL A 254 -2.20 20.80 -12.01
N PRO A 255 -2.18 19.46 -11.97
CA PRO A 255 -2.27 18.73 -10.71
C PRO A 255 -1.17 19.15 -9.74
N ARG A 256 -1.53 19.38 -8.48
CA ARG A 256 -0.58 19.77 -7.43
C ARG A 256 -0.04 18.54 -6.71
N PHE A 257 1.27 18.40 -6.72
CA PHE A 257 1.99 17.34 -6.02
C PHE A 257 2.69 17.85 -4.77
N TYR A 258 2.92 16.96 -3.81
CA TYR A 258 3.73 17.22 -2.63
C TYR A 258 4.57 15.98 -2.31
N ASP A 259 5.75 16.19 -1.72
CA ASP A 259 6.60 15.09 -1.30
C ASP A 259 6.17 14.64 0.09
N ALA A 260 5.84 13.36 0.20
CA ALA A 260 5.36 12.76 1.43
C ALA A 260 6.24 11.59 1.82
N LYS A 261 6.49 11.44 3.12
CA LYS A 261 6.94 10.18 3.69
C LYS A 261 5.71 9.35 4.05
N LEU A 262 5.54 8.25 3.34
CA LEU A 262 4.53 7.25 3.64
C LEU A 262 5.07 6.31 4.71
N ILE A 263 4.22 6.02 5.70
CA ILE A 263 4.45 5.00 6.71
C ILE A 263 3.42 3.91 6.46
N VAL A 264 3.87 2.69 6.16
CA VAL A 264 3.03 1.51 5.97
C VAL A 264 3.38 0.48 7.02
N ALA A 265 2.40 0.08 7.82
CA ALA A 265 2.57 -0.94 8.84
C ALA A 265 1.41 -1.92 8.85
N LYS A 266 1.67 -3.16 9.27
CA LYS A 266 0.64 -4.15 9.58
C LYS A 266 0.74 -4.53 11.04
N ILE A 267 -0.39 -4.58 11.72
CA ILE A 267 -0.48 -4.86 13.16
C ILE A 267 -1.79 -5.57 13.48
N LYS A 268 -1.79 -6.49 14.44
CA LYS A 268 -3.06 -7.03 14.97
C LYS A 268 -3.87 -5.95 15.66
N ILE A 269 -5.18 -5.95 15.48
CA ILE A 269 -6.09 -4.95 16.08
C ILE A 269 -5.94 -4.88 17.60
N GLU A 270 -5.80 -6.02 18.28
CA GLU A 270 -5.55 -6.09 19.73
C GLU A 270 -4.28 -5.35 20.21
N ASN A 271 -3.28 -5.19 19.34
CA ASN A 271 -2.01 -4.54 19.67
C ASN A 271 -1.98 -3.07 19.25
N LEU A 272 -3.02 -2.58 18.58
CA LEU A 272 -3.08 -1.21 18.08
C LEU A 272 -3.38 -0.23 19.23
N PRO A 273 -2.53 0.80 19.46
CA PRO A 273 -2.73 1.83 20.49
C PRO A 273 -3.82 2.84 20.09
N ILE A 274 -5.03 2.35 19.82
CA ILE A 274 -6.07 3.11 19.11
C ILE A 274 -6.49 4.38 19.87
N GLU A 275 -6.56 4.32 21.20
CA GLU A 275 -6.93 5.49 22.00
C GLU A 275 -5.87 6.59 21.94
N GLU A 276 -4.58 6.22 21.98
CA GLU A 276 -3.49 7.20 21.83
C GLU A 276 -3.46 7.82 20.43
N LEU A 277 -3.70 7.01 19.39
CA LEU A 277 -3.78 7.49 18.01
C LEU A 277 -4.96 8.45 17.80
N MET A 278 -6.17 8.05 18.20
CA MET A 278 -7.36 8.90 18.06
C MET A 278 -7.24 10.19 18.88
N ARG A 279 -6.68 10.13 20.09
CA ARG A 279 -6.42 11.31 20.92
C ARG A 279 -5.40 12.24 20.26
N GLY A 280 -4.34 11.69 19.68
CA GLY A 280 -3.33 12.45 18.96
C GLY A 280 -3.92 13.22 17.78
N ILE A 281 -4.71 12.54 16.94
CA ILE A 281 -5.40 13.15 15.80
C ILE A 281 -6.35 14.26 16.28
N ALA A 282 -7.19 13.97 17.29
CA ALA A 282 -8.14 14.94 17.84
C ALA A 282 -7.47 16.17 18.48
N SER A 283 -6.22 16.07 18.91
CA SER A 283 -5.52 17.15 19.63
C SER A 283 -4.87 18.16 18.68
N PHE A 284 -4.62 17.80 17.42
CA PHE A 284 -3.86 18.60 16.46
C PHE A 284 -4.48 19.96 16.15
N GLU A 285 -5.65 20.01 15.49
CA GLU A 285 -6.35 21.27 15.20
C GLU A 285 -6.83 22.00 16.47
N MET A 286 -6.85 21.31 17.62
CA MET A 286 -7.23 21.88 18.90
C MET A 286 -6.06 22.60 19.61
N GLY A 287 -4.82 22.42 19.15
CA GLY A 287 -3.62 23.01 19.75
C GLY A 287 -3.22 22.40 21.09
N HIS A 288 -3.41 21.08 21.26
CA HIS A 288 -3.00 20.35 22.47
C HIS A 288 -1.98 19.26 22.14
N GLU A 289 -1.13 18.93 23.11
CA GLU A 289 -0.17 17.82 23.02
C GLU A 289 -0.62 16.62 23.89
N PRO A 290 -0.26 15.38 23.53
CA PRO A 290 0.40 15.01 22.28
C PRO A 290 -0.54 15.13 21.07
N CYS A 291 -0.05 15.60 19.93
CA CYS A 291 -0.80 15.69 18.68
C CYS A 291 -0.28 14.73 17.59
N ILE A 292 -1.06 14.52 16.54
CA ILE A 292 -0.69 13.81 15.31
C ILE A 292 -1.19 14.65 14.13
N SER A 293 -0.27 15.10 13.28
CA SER A 293 -0.58 15.89 12.08
C SER A 293 -0.67 15.06 10.81
N GLN A 294 -0.21 13.81 10.85
CA GLN A 294 -0.24 12.90 9.70
C GLN A 294 -1.67 12.50 9.33
N GLU A 295 -1.94 12.34 8.03
CA GLU A 295 -3.20 11.73 7.58
C GLU A 295 -3.11 10.21 7.77
N ILE A 296 -3.91 9.64 8.68
CA ILE A 296 -3.85 8.20 9.00
C ILE A 296 -5.11 7.48 8.53
N TYR A 297 -4.89 6.37 7.82
CA TYR A 297 -5.91 5.46 7.33
C TYR A 297 -5.69 4.07 7.91
N PHE A 298 -6.79 3.39 8.21
CA PHE A 298 -6.80 2.04 8.75
C PHE A 298 -7.59 1.12 7.84
N PHE A 299 -7.06 -0.05 7.52
CA PHE A 299 -7.64 -1.00 6.56
C PHE A 299 -7.55 -2.43 7.08
N GLU A 300 -8.67 -3.15 7.23
CA GLU A 300 -8.66 -4.54 7.71
C GLU A 300 -8.02 -5.46 6.66
N ALA A 301 -6.94 -6.17 7.01
CA ALA A 301 -6.00 -6.71 6.04
C ALA A 301 -6.56 -7.80 5.10
N GLU A 302 -7.65 -8.45 5.49
CA GLU A 302 -8.28 -9.55 4.73
C GLU A 302 -9.73 -9.20 4.36
N SER A 303 -10.08 -7.91 4.33
CA SER A 303 -11.42 -7.46 4.00
C SER A 303 -11.42 -6.09 3.32
N ASP A 304 -12.59 -5.66 2.88
CA ASP A 304 -12.81 -4.35 2.26
C ASP A 304 -13.25 -3.30 3.28
N LYS A 305 -12.90 -3.41 4.56
CA LYS A 305 -13.24 -2.40 5.58
C LYS A 305 -12.11 -1.40 5.76
N ALA A 306 -12.46 -0.11 5.82
CA ALA A 306 -11.50 0.93 6.14
C ALA A 306 -12.09 2.01 7.06
N PHE A 307 -11.21 2.75 7.74
CA PHE A 307 -11.54 3.82 8.67
C PHE A 307 -10.53 4.96 8.55
N ARG A 308 -11.01 6.21 8.65
CA ARG A 308 -10.17 7.41 8.81
C ARG A 308 -10.83 8.38 9.77
N MET A 309 -10.12 8.78 10.82
CA MET A 309 -10.43 10.01 11.56
C MET A 309 -9.59 11.12 10.94
N TYR A 310 -10.24 12.18 10.43
CA TYR A 310 -9.50 13.28 9.78
C TYR A 310 -9.13 14.37 10.79
N ASP A 311 -9.96 14.62 11.81
CA ASP A 311 -9.67 15.49 12.97
C ASP A 311 -10.76 15.30 14.05
N ASP A 312 -10.87 16.21 15.01
CA ASP A 312 -11.87 16.21 16.08
C ASP A 312 -13.33 16.40 15.61
N ARG A 313 -13.55 16.82 14.37
CA ARG A 313 -14.88 17.08 13.79
C ARG A 313 -15.51 15.80 13.28
N GLY A 314 -14.75 14.90 12.66
CA GLY A 314 -15.36 13.71 12.07
C GLY A 314 -14.43 12.58 11.64
N CYS A 315 -15.07 11.48 11.26
CA CYS A 315 -14.43 10.31 10.68
C CYS A 315 -15.26 9.71 9.55
N TYR A 316 -14.62 8.85 8.76
CA TYR A 316 -15.20 8.05 7.71
C TYR A 316 -14.99 6.57 7.99
N LEU A 317 -16.03 5.78 7.73
CA LEU A 317 -15.98 4.33 7.65
C LEU A 317 -16.35 3.93 6.23
N TRP A 318 -15.58 3.02 5.64
CA TRP A 318 -15.80 2.56 4.28
C TRP A 318 -15.95 1.06 4.20
N SER A 319 -16.73 0.62 3.20
CA SER A 319 -16.69 -0.74 2.69
C SER A 319 -17.12 -0.84 1.23
N ASN A 320 -16.65 -1.87 0.51
CA ASN A 320 -17.24 -2.25 -0.77
C ASN A 320 -18.48 -3.15 -0.60
N THR A 321 -18.76 -3.59 0.62
CA THR A 321 -19.86 -4.46 1.00
C THR A 321 -20.82 -3.74 1.95
N LYS A 322 -21.97 -3.33 1.43
CA LYS A 322 -23.00 -2.56 2.17
C LYS A 322 -23.37 -3.17 3.52
N SER A 323 -23.61 -4.49 3.58
CA SER A 323 -24.03 -5.17 4.81
C SER A 323 -23.00 -5.11 5.93
N LYS A 324 -21.72 -4.79 5.64
CA LYS A 324 -20.68 -4.58 6.67
C LYS A 324 -20.81 -3.23 7.39
N LEU A 325 -21.61 -2.31 6.86
CA LEU A 325 -21.83 -0.97 7.43
C LEU A 325 -23.25 -0.80 8.02
N GLU A 326 -24.20 -1.67 7.66
CA GLU A 326 -25.62 -1.54 8.04
C GLU A 326 -25.85 -1.49 9.56
N SER A 327 -25.17 -2.34 10.33
CA SER A 327 -25.33 -2.34 11.79
C SER A 327 -24.84 -1.04 12.42
N ILE A 328 -23.72 -0.49 11.93
CA ILE A 328 -23.14 0.76 12.41
C ILE A 328 -24.02 1.94 12.02
N PHE A 329 -24.53 1.96 10.78
CA PHE A 329 -25.47 2.97 10.31
C PHE A 329 -26.68 3.10 11.25
N HIS A 330 -27.29 1.98 11.63
CA HIS A 330 -28.46 2.00 12.51
C HIS A 330 -28.12 2.34 13.96
N SER A 331 -27.01 1.81 14.50
CA SER A 331 -26.62 2.01 15.90
C SER A 331 -26.16 3.45 16.19
N TYR A 332 -25.54 4.11 15.21
CA TYR A 332 -24.94 5.43 15.38
C TYR A 332 -25.59 6.49 14.47
N PHE A 333 -26.83 6.26 14.03
CA PHE A 333 -27.57 7.13 13.11
C PHE A 333 -27.57 8.60 13.55
N ASP A 334 -27.75 8.86 14.85
CA ASP A 334 -27.80 10.22 15.43
C ASP A 334 -26.46 10.97 15.37
N TRP A 335 -25.37 10.29 15.03
CA TRP A 335 -24.05 10.92 14.86
C TRP A 335 -23.75 11.28 13.41
N ILE A 336 -24.64 10.95 12.48
CA ILE A 336 -24.51 11.34 11.08
C ILE A 336 -24.94 12.82 10.94
N PRO A 337 -24.12 13.69 10.32
CA PRO A 337 -24.50 15.07 10.12
C PRO A 337 -25.73 15.20 9.19
N GLU A 338 -26.69 16.04 9.57
CA GLU A 338 -27.96 16.22 8.83
C GLU A 338 -27.74 16.52 7.33
N TYR A 339 -26.71 17.31 7.00
CA TYR A 339 -26.40 17.70 5.62
C TYR A 339 -25.84 16.56 4.75
N HIS A 340 -25.40 15.44 5.34
CA HIS A 340 -25.00 14.22 4.63
C HIS A 340 -26.02 13.08 4.73
N LEU A 341 -27.06 13.26 5.55
CA LEU A 341 -27.95 12.17 5.93
C LEU A 341 -28.70 11.57 4.72
N GLU A 342 -29.19 12.42 3.81
CA GLU A 342 -29.93 11.96 2.64
C GLU A 342 -29.02 11.22 1.64
N GLU A 343 -27.77 11.66 1.49
CA GLU A 343 -26.79 10.94 0.67
C GLU A 343 -26.49 9.56 1.24
N ILE A 344 -26.28 9.46 2.55
CA ILE A 344 -26.03 8.19 3.23
C ILE A 344 -27.26 7.28 3.16
N LYS A 345 -28.47 7.78 3.42
CA LYS A 345 -29.71 6.99 3.27
C LYS A 345 -29.89 6.45 1.87
N ASN A 346 -29.51 7.19 0.82
CA ASN A 346 -29.62 6.66 -0.54
C ASN A 346 -28.66 5.48 -0.81
N GLN A 347 -27.65 5.27 0.05
CA GLN A 347 -26.79 4.09 0.02
C GLN A 347 -27.39 2.90 0.78
N PHE A 348 -28.21 3.15 1.81
CA PHE A 348 -28.76 2.17 2.77
C PHE A 348 -30.27 1.97 2.66
#